data_AF-A0A4S3JPM1-F1
#
_entry.id   AF-A0A4S3JPM1-F1
#
_cell.length_a   1.000
_cell.length_b   1.000
_cell.length_c   1.000
_cell.angle_alpha   90.00
_cell.angle_beta   90.00
_cell.angle_gamma   90.00
#
_symmetry.space_group_name_H-M   'P 1'
#
loop_
_entity.id
_entity.type
_entity.pdbx_description
1 polymer ?
#
loop_
_entity_poly.entity_id
_entity_poly.type
_entity_poly.pdbx_seq_one_letter_code
_entity_poly.pdbx_strand_id
1 'polypeptide(L)'
;MHTIQIHNKSNHDQIFEVHGWNNNKNITVKPGQTSKIPAPDGSSGAVIALHDGHEGEQVEITKNGYGGNDFLDVSNIVGAGGNITAMQVGDKTTLKGDANFMQHMNTAWKKASKDTRDRLKGHVFTDREGNVKRIGPIKDCPELEKLVRTFADGKTYIGVGAWNGSPGNANDNAQSSAAHGNKDILITYSDGDASPDHPEQHKENRAAGVQAANVHPATVANVAATQSHKPGIVLTNKSNKECTYFFYDNYWNGNGTAGANFDKPLKNVKLAAGAQTHVPLPTSFKGRVQRGKDLPATWVEFQISASNDHAAHGDISLEQGCDGAATIASTDGSNRKNGFTHDVVKDAPAAACSKKPDGSRALSTTMGNWMSGPNKAAIEYLNKVVGQKKAYIVGGSGTDDVASKNNCLAVDMY
;
A
#
# COMPACT_ATOMS: atom_id res chain seq x y z
N MET A 1 2.79 6.90 -21.60
CA MET A 1 1.90 6.75 -20.44
C MET A 1 1.37 5.34 -20.49
N HIS A 2 1.66 4.51 -19.50
CA HIS A 2 1.21 3.12 -19.51
C HIS A 2 -0.27 3.02 -19.12
N THR A 3 -0.89 1.93 -19.54
CA THR A 3 -2.32 1.69 -19.32
C THR A 3 -2.56 0.32 -18.68
N ILE A 4 -3.66 0.24 -17.94
CA ILE A 4 -4.28 -1.02 -17.55
C ILE A 4 -5.41 -1.24 -18.56
N GLN A 5 -5.35 -2.36 -19.27
CA GLN A 5 -6.35 -2.81 -20.23
C GLN A 5 -7.20 -3.88 -19.56
N ILE A 6 -8.50 -3.64 -19.41
CA ILE A 6 -9.43 -4.59 -18.79
C ILE A 6 -10.33 -5.12 -19.89
N HIS A 7 -10.11 -6.37 -20.29
CA HIS A 7 -10.87 -7.06 -21.32
C HIS A 7 -11.93 -7.96 -20.69
N ASN A 8 -13.21 -7.69 -20.99
CA ASN A 8 -14.33 -8.50 -20.55
C ASN A 8 -14.73 -9.48 -21.66
N LYS A 9 -14.49 -10.77 -21.45
CA LYS A 9 -14.86 -11.87 -22.36
C LYS A 9 -16.24 -12.47 -22.05
N SER A 10 -16.88 -12.07 -20.96
CA SER A 10 -18.23 -12.52 -20.64
C SER A 10 -19.25 -11.99 -21.65
N ASN A 11 -20.41 -12.64 -21.69
CA ASN A 11 -21.54 -12.24 -22.54
C ASN A 11 -22.44 -11.17 -21.89
N HIS A 12 -22.06 -10.64 -20.73
CA HIS A 12 -22.76 -9.56 -20.02
C HIS A 12 -21.79 -8.44 -19.61
N ASP A 13 -22.34 -7.29 -19.25
CA ASP A 13 -21.59 -6.18 -18.69
C ASP A 13 -20.96 -6.60 -17.35
N GLN A 14 -19.67 -6.30 -17.16
CA GLN A 14 -18.98 -6.52 -15.89
C GLN A 14 -18.63 -5.18 -15.25
N ILE A 15 -18.93 -5.04 -13.96
CA ILE A 15 -18.55 -3.86 -13.17
C ILE A 15 -17.24 -4.15 -12.45
N PHE A 16 -16.32 -3.20 -12.50
CA PHE A 16 -15.08 -3.24 -11.74
C PHE A 16 -14.97 -2.03 -10.84
N GLU A 17 -14.61 -2.24 -9.58
CA GLU A 17 -14.02 -1.18 -8.77
C GLU A 17 -12.61 -0.90 -9.27
N VAL A 18 -12.25 0.38 -9.31
CA VAL A 18 -10.92 0.82 -9.72
C VAL A 18 -10.39 1.71 -8.62
N HIS A 19 -9.48 1.18 -7.80
CA HIS A 19 -8.81 1.91 -6.74
C HIS A 19 -7.45 2.41 -7.22
N GLY A 20 -7.06 3.61 -6.82
CA GLY A 20 -5.78 4.23 -7.18
C GLY A 20 -5.74 4.89 -8.57
N TRP A 21 -6.69 4.55 -9.44
CA TRP A 21 -6.86 5.14 -10.78
C TRP A 21 -8.33 5.54 -11.01
N ASN A 22 -8.61 6.16 -12.15
CA ASN A 22 -9.97 6.55 -12.55
C ASN A 22 -10.74 7.37 -11.49
N ASN A 23 -10.03 8.18 -10.68
CA ASN A 23 -10.59 8.92 -9.55
C ASN A 23 -11.37 8.04 -8.55
N ASN A 24 -10.93 6.79 -8.36
CA ASN A 24 -11.59 5.80 -7.51
C ASN A 24 -13.05 5.52 -7.90
N LYS A 25 -13.39 5.68 -9.19
CA LYS A 25 -14.73 5.41 -9.71
C LYS A 25 -14.76 4.04 -10.36
N ASN A 26 -15.86 3.33 -10.10
CA ASN A 26 -16.15 2.07 -10.77
C ASN A 26 -16.30 2.30 -12.28
N ILE A 27 -15.99 1.26 -13.05
CA ILE A 27 -16.23 1.22 -14.48
C ILE A 27 -17.14 0.03 -14.82
N THR A 28 -17.85 0.16 -15.94
CA THR A 28 -18.56 -0.96 -16.55
C THR A 28 -17.89 -1.28 -17.88
N VAL A 29 -17.45 -2.52 -18.05
CA VAL A 29 -16.87 -3.02 -19.30
C VAL A 29 -17.89 -3.93 -19.98
N LYS A 30 -18.32 -3.55 -21.17
CA LYS A 30 -19.34 -4.29 -21.95
C LYS A 30 -18.81 -5.63 -22.48
N PRO A 31 -19.68 -6.57 -22.87
CA PRO A 31 -19.29 -7.84 -23.46
C PRO A 31 -18.32 -7.68 -24.63
N GLY A 32 -17.23 -8.45 -24.60
CA GLY A 32 -16.20 -8.45 -25.64
C GLY A 32 -15.40 -7.15 -25.76
N GLN A 33 -15.56 -6.18 -24.86
CA GLN A 33 -14.88 -4.89 -24.92
C GLN A 33 -13.66 -4.83 -24.01
N THR A 34 -12.75 -3.93 -24.35
CA THR A 34 -11.59 -3.57 -23.54
C THR A 34 -11.70 -2.13 -23.08
N SER A 35 -11.68 -1.91 -21.77
CA SER A 35 -11.49 -0.59 -21.20
C SER A 35 -9.99 -0.30 -21.00
N LYS A 36 -9.57 0.95 -21.20
CA LYS A 36 -8.19 1.39 -20.96
C LYS A 36 -8.17 2.46 -19.88
N ILE A 37 -7.46 2.18 -18.81
CA ILE A 37 -7.29 3.11 -17.68
C ILE A 37 -5.86 3.63 -17.70
N PRO A 38 -5.63 4.96 -17.75
CA PRO A 38 -4.30 5.52 -17.58
C PRO A 38 -3.73 5.15 -16.21
N ALA A 39 -2.56 4.50 -16.22
CA ALA A 39 -1.86 4.06 -15.02
C ALA A 39 -0.41 4.55 -15.10
N PRO A 40 -0.13 5.78 -14.61
CA PRO A 40 1.21 6.36 -14.66
C PRO A 40 2.24 5.48 -13.94
N ASP A 41 3.50 5.55 -14.38
CA ASP A 41 4.60 4.91 -13.65
C ASP A 41 4.71 5.47 -12.22
N GLY A 42 5.16 4.61 -11.31
CA GLY A 42 5.16 4.88 -9.88
C GLY A 42 3.77 4.88 -9.26
N SER A 43 2.74 4.31 -9.91
CA SER A 43 1.38 4.26 -9.38
C SER A 43 0.88 2.88 -8.96
N SER A 44 0.22 2.83 -7.80
CA SER A 44 -0.41 1.64 -7.25
C SER A 44 -1.92 1.77 -7.11
N GLY A 45 -2.60 0.64 -7.12
CA GLY A 45 -4.05 0.53 -7.03
C GLY A 45 -4.52 -0.91 -7.21
N ALA A 46 -5.83 -1.09 -7.30
CA ALA A 46 -6.45 -2.40 -7.50
C ALA A 46 -7.63 -2.30 -8.49
N VAL A 47 -7.83 -3.36 -9.27
CA VAL A 47 -9.03 -3.56 -10.08
C VAL A 47 -9.77 -4.77 -9.52
N ILE A 48 -11.01 -4.59 -9.07
CA ILE A 48 -11.78 -5.62 -8.37
C ILE A 48 -13.08 -5.89 -9.11
N ALA A 49 -13.35 -7.13 -9.50
CA ALA A 49 -14.62 -7.51 -10.10
C ALA A 49 -15.74 -7.52 -9.04
N LEU A 50 -16.89 -6.90 -9.36
CA LEU A 50 -18.06 -6.91 -8.49
C LEU A 50 -19.10 -7.95 -8.93
N HIS A 51 -19.61 -8.71 -7.96
CA HIS A 51 -20.59 -9.77 -8.14
C HIS A 51 -21.76 -9.58 -7.20
N ASP A 52 -22.94 -9.27 -7.74
CA ASP A 52 -24.14 -9.00 -6.95
C ASP A 52 -23.92 -7.92 -5.85
N GLY A 53 -23.08 -6.91 -6.14
CA GLY A 53 -22.73 -5.85 -5.20
C GLY A 53 -21.65 -6.21 -4.17
N HIS A 54 -20.99 -7.37 -4.31
CA HIS A 54 -19.89 -7.81 -3.46
C HIS A 54 -18.57 -7.85 -4.22
N GLU A 55 -17.48 -7.50 -3.55
CA GLU A 55 -16.12 -7.68 -4.06
C GLU A 55 -15.83 -9.16 -4.35
N GLY A 56 -15.12 -9.42 -5.45
CA GLY A 56 -14.69 -10.74 -5.88
C GLY A 56 -13.20 -10.80 -6.14
N GLU A 57 -12.85 -11.24 -7.34
CA GLU A 57 -11.45 -11.36 -7.74
C GLU A 57 -10.85 -9.99 -7.96
N GLN A 58 -9.59 -9.83 -7.54
CA GLN A 58 -8.87 -8.57 -7.62
C GLN A 58 -7.52 -8.74 -8.32
N VAL A 59 -7.11 -7.67 -8.99
CA VAL A 59 -5.75 -7.50 -9.50
C VAL A 59 -5.14 -6.28 -8.83
N GLU A 60 -4.18 -6.51 -7.94
CA GLU A 60 -3.37 -5.46 -7.33
C GLU A 60 -2.19 -5.15 -8.25
N ILE A 61 -1.98 -3.86 -8.57
CA ILE A 61 -0.96 -3.44 -9.52
C ILE A 61 -0.16 -2.31 -8.92
N THR A 62 1.17 -2.37 -9.04
CA THR A 62 2.06 -1.23 -8.89
C THR A 62 2.90 -1.07 -10.15
N LYS A 63 2.74 0.05 -10.86
CA LYS A 63 3.46 0.36 -12.10
C LYS A 63 4.85 0.91 -11.80
N ASN A 64 5.89 0.34 -12.41
CA ASN A 64 7.28 0.81 -12.34
C ASN A 64 7.72 1.15 -10.89
N GLY A 65 7.35 0.27 -9.96
CA GLY A 65 7.63 0.38 -8.53
C GLY A 65 8.94 -0.33 -8.16
N TYR A 66 8.84 -1.48 -7.49
CA TYR A 66 9.94 -2.31 -6.96
C TYR A 66 11.21 -2.32 -7.85
N GLY A 67 12.24 -1.52 -7.55
CA GLY A 67 13.47 -1.50 -8.36
C GLY A 67 13.26 -1.11 -9.83
N GLY A 68 12.18 -0.37 -10.12
CA GLY A 68 11.74 -0.03 -11.47
C GLY A 68 10.93 -1.13 -12.16
N ASN A 69 10.34 -2.08 -11.42
CA ASN A 69 9.54 -3.19 -11.95
C ASN A 69 8.03 -3.02 -11.73
N ASP A 70 7.21 -3.64 -12.58
CA ASP A 70 5.77 -3.71 -12.34
C ASP A 70 5.47 -4.83 -11.34
N PHE A 71 4.74 -4.54 -10.27
CA PHE A 71 4.15 -5.55 -9.39
C PHE A 71 2.72 -5.84 -9.85
N LEU A 72 2.36 -7.12 -9.88
CA LEU A 72 1.08 -7.61 -10.31
C LEU A 72 0.68 -8.76 -9.39
N ASP A 73 -0.47 -8.71 -8.74
CA ASP A 73 -0.98 -9.83 -7.95
C ASP A 73 -2.46 -10.06 -8.27
N VAL A 74 -2.79 -11.28 -8.68
CA VAL A 74 -4.17 -11.74 -8.85
C VAL A 74 -4.59 -12.52 -7.61
N SER A 75 -5.60 -12.03 -6.90
CA SER A 75 -6.10 -12.64 -5.67
C SER A 75 -7.61 -12.87 -5.67
N ASN A 76 -8.03 -13.87 -4.89
CA ASN A 76 -9.43 -14.18 -4.59
C ASN A 76 -9.77 -13.92 -3.11
N ILE A 77 -8.92 -13.17 -2.41
CA ILE A 77 -8.96 -13.07 -0.94
C ILE A 77 -10.29 -12.49 -0.43
N VAL A 78 -10.89 -11.55 -1.16
CA VAL A 78 -12.16 -10.89 -0.81
C VAL A 78 -13.40 -11.56 -1.42
N GLY A 79 -13.21 -12.54 -2.30
CA GLY A 79 -14.29 -13.34 -2.89
C GLY A 79 -13.98 -13.79 -4.32
N ALA A 80 -14.97 -14.44 -4.94
CA ALA A 80 -14.95 -14.75 -6.36
C ALA A 80 -16.37 -14.98 -6.90
N GLY A 81 -16.66 -14.58 -8.13
CA GLY A 81 -17.89 -14.90 -8.90
C GLY A 81 -17.65 -15.11 -10.40
N GLY A 82 -16.41 -14.91 -10.89
CA GLY A 82 -15.97 -15.13 -12.25
C GLY A 82 -14.50 -15.57 -12.29
N ASN A 83 -13.85 -15.41 -13.44
CA ASN A 83 -12.43 -15.73 -13.59
C ASN A 83 -11.67 -14.47 -14.00
N ILE A 84 -10.52 -14.25 -13.36
CA ILE A 84 -9.64 -13.13 -13.70
C ILE A 84 -8.22 -13.62 -13.89
N THR A 85 -7.56 -13.13 -14.92
CA THR A 85 -6.12 -13.27 -15.11
C THR A 85 -5.51 -11.91 -15.39
N ALA A 86 -4.21 -11.78 -15.14
CA ALA A 86 -3.47 -10.59 -15.50
C ALA A 86 -2.07 -10.92 -16.00
N MET A 87 -1.58 -10.13 -16.96
CA MET A 87 -0.21 -10.22 -17.47
C MET A 87 0.27 -8.86 -18.00
N GLN A 88 1.56 -8.70 -18.21
CA GLN A 88 2.06 -7.63 -19.06
C GLN A 88 1.68 -7.89 -20.51
N VAL A 89 1.23 -6.86 -21.23
CA VAL A 89 0.80 -6.98 -22.62
C VAL A 89 1.93 -7.58 -23.46
N GLY A 90 1.65 -8.74 -24.07
CA GLY A 90 2.58 -9.45 -24.93
C GLY A 90 3.57 -10.38 -24.20
N ASP A 91 3.51 -10.50 -22.88
CA ASP A 91 4.42 -11.35 -22.09
C ASP A 91 3.67 -12.37 -21.25
N LYS A 92 3.43 -13.55 -21.84
CA LYS A 92 2.77 -14.67 -21.17
C LYS A 92 3.56 -15.24 -19.98
N THR A 93 4.87 -14.95 -19.86
CA THR A 93 5.66 -15.42 -18.71
C THR A 93 5.28 -14.70 -17.42
N THR A 94 4.60 -13.56 -17.53
CA THR A 94 4.08 -12.75 -16.42
C THR A 94 2.61 -13.04 -16.09
N LEU A 95 2.01 -14.05 -16.72
CA LEU A 95 0.61 -14.41 -16.51
C LEU A 95 0.37 -14.93 -15.09
N LYS A 96 -0.63 -14.36 -14.43
CA LYS A 96 -1.08 -14.73 -13.09
C LYS A 96 -2.60 -14.92 -13.06
N GLY A 97 -3.07 -15.68 -12.08
CA GLY A 97 -4.47 -16.04 -11.92
C GLY A 97 -4.80 -17.41 -12.52
N ASP A 98 -5.93 -17.96 -12.09
CA ASP A 98 -6.49 -19.18 -12.68
C ASP A 98 -7.61 -18.80 -13.66
N ALA A 99 -7.37 -19.03 -14.95
CA ALA A 99 -8.31 -18.72 -16.01
C ALA A 99 -9.67 -19.44 -15.89
N ASN A 100 -9.72 -20.51 -15.11
CA ASN A 100 -10.91 -21.34 -14.90
C ASN A 100 -11.22 -21.52 -13.40
N PHE A 101 -10.85 -20.55 -12.56
CA PHE A 101 -11.04 -20.57 -11.11
C PHE A 101 -12.43 -21.03 -10.68
N MET A 102 -13.51 -20.44 -11.21
CA MET A 102 -14.90 -20.76 -10.83
C MET A 102 -15.35 -22.12 -11.35
N GLN A 103 -14.83 -22.59 -12.49
CA GLN A 103 -15.08 -23.95 -12.96
C GLN A 103 -14.39 -24.98 -12.06
N HIS A 104 -13.15 -24.70 -11.63
CA HIS A 104 -12.45 -25.52 -10.65
C HIS A 104 -13.13 -25.48 -9.28
N MET A 105 -13.60 -24.31 -8.83
CA MET A 105 -14.37 -24.15 -7.59
C MET A 105 -15.67 -24.96 -7.65
N ASN A 106 -16.41 -24.89 -8.75
CA ASN A 106 -17.63 -25.66 -8.93
C ASN A 106 -17.35 -27.18 -8.92
N THR A 107 -16.24 -27.60 -9.53
CA THR A 107 -15.79 -29.00 -9.51
C THR A 107 -15.42 -29.45 -8.10
N ALA A 108 -14.68 -28.63 -7.35
CA ALA A 108 -14.31 -28.89 -5.96
C ALA A 108 -15.55 -28.94 -5.05
N TRP A 109 -16.48 -28.01 -5.24
CA TRP A 109 -17.75 -27.96 -4.51
C TRP A 109 -18.61 -29.20 -4.71
N LYS A 110 -18.75 -29.67 -5.96
CA LYS A 110 -19.51 -30.89 -6.27
C LYS A 110 -18.89 -32.15 -5.67
N LYS A 111 -17.56 -32.17 -5.51
CA LYS A 111 -16.82 -33.26 -4.85
C LYS A 111 -16.78 -33.13 -3.33
N ALA A 112 -17.12 -31.97 -2.78
CA ALA A 112 -17.07 -31.74 -1.35
C ALA A 112 -18.09 -32.59 -0.59
N SER A 113 -17.65 -33.15 0.54
CA SER A 113 -18.52 -33.92 1.43
C SER A 113 -19.70 -33.06 1.91
N LYS A 114 -20.77 -33.73 2.36
CA LYS A 114 -21.91 -33.03 2.95
C LYS A 114 -21.48 -32.11 4.10
N ASP A 115 -20.63 -32.61 4.99
CA ASP A 115 -20.12 -31.83 6.12
C ASP A 115 -19.34 -30.58 5.69
N THR A 116 -18.52 -30.69 4.64
CA THR A 116 -17.81 -29.51 4.10
C THR A 116 -18.79 -28.50 3.52
N ARG A 117 -19.80 -28.96 2.77
CA ARG A 117 -20.83 -28.07 2.23
C ARG A 117 -21.67 -27.40 3.31
N ASP A 118 -21.99 -28.12 4.38
CA ASP A 118 -22.73 -27.59 5.53
C ASP A 118 -21.90 -26.53 6.28
N ARG A 119 -20.59 -26.75 6.47
CA ARG A 119 -19.67 -25.75 7.08
C ARG A 119 -19.48 -24.49 6.23
N LEU A 120 -19.65 -24.60 4.92
CA LEU A 120 -19.47 -23.49 3.97
C LEU A 120 -20.79 -22.78 3.63
N LYS A 121 -21.88 -23.11 4.33
CA LYS A 121 -23.16 -22.44 4.17
C LYS A 121 -23.03 -20.95 4.51
N GLY A 122 -23.42 -20.08 3.57
CA GLY A 122 -23.26 -18.63 3.70
C GLY A 122 -21.92 -18.09 3.18
N HIS A 123 -21.01 -18.97 2.76
CA HIS A 123 -19.74 -18.60 2.12
C HIS A 123 -19.68 -19.06 0.66
N VAL A 124 -20.40 -20.12 0.29
CA VAL A 124 -20.56 -20.57 -1.10
C VAL A 124 -22.02 -20.38 -1.52
N PHE A 125 -22.24 -19.64 -2.60
CA PHE A 125 -23.55 -19.27 -3.11
C PHE A 125 -23.77 -19.99 -4.43
N THR A 126 -24.85 -20.78 -4.53
CA THR A 126 -25.14 -21.58 -5.72
C THR A 126 -26.37 -21.08 -6.47
N ASP A 127 -26.46 -21.40 -7.75
CA ASP A 127 -27.68 -21.29 -8.54
C ASP A 127 -28.69 -22.40 -8.15
N ARG A 128 -29.80 -22.49 -8.90
CA ARG A 128 -30.87 -23.46 -8.65
C ARG A 128 -30.45 -24.88 -9.02
N GLU A 129 -29.50 -25.01 -9.92
CA GLU A 129 -28.90 -26.23 -10.40
C GLU A 129 -27.76 -26.73 -9.48
N GLY A 130 -27.41 -25.94 -8.45
CA GLY A 130 -26.37 -26.25 -7.49
C GLY A 130 -24.96 -25.92 -7.96
N ASN A 131 -24.79 -25.18 -9.06
CA ASN A 131 -23.49 -24.67 -9.48
C ASN A 131 -23.10 -23.46 -8.65
N VAL A 132 -21.82 -23.33 -8.33
CA VAL A 132 -21.29 -22.17 -7.60
C VAL A 132 -21.39 -20.92 -8.49
N LYS A 133 -22.14 -19.92 -8.03
CA LYS A 133 -22.23 -18.58 -8.64
C LYS A 133 -21.22 -17.61 -8.05
N ARG A 134 -20.97 -17.71 -6.75
CA ARG A 134 -20.10 -16.80 -6.02
C ARG A 134 -19.58 -17.48 -4.75
N ILE A 135 -18.42 -17.07 -4.29
CA ILE A 135 -17.91 -17.31 -2.94
C ILE A 135 -17.70 -15.97 -2.22
N GLY A 136 -17.87 -15.98 -0.90
CA GLY A 136 -17.55 -14.84 -0.04
C GLY A 136 -16.04 -14.70 0.20
N PRO A 137 -15.64 -13.73 1.05
CA PRO A 137 -14.25 -13.51 1.40
C PRO A 137 -13.57 -14.77 1.94
N ILE A 138 -12.45 -15.15 1.33
CA ILE A 138 -11.65 -16.31 1.75
C ILE A 138 -10.92 -16.02 3.05
N LYS A 139 -10.42 -14.78 3.22
CA LYS A 139 -9.74 -14.32 4.45
C LYS A 139 -10.54 -14.53 5.73
N ASP A 140 -11.86 -14.51 5.64
CA ASP A 140 -12.76 -14.59 6.80
C ASP A 140 -13.24 -16.03 7.06
N CYS A 141 -12.83 -17.00 6.24
CA CYS A 141 -13.31 -18.37 6.30
C CYS A 141 -12.18 -19.40 6.02
N PRO A 142 -11.48 -19.89 7.07
CA PRO A 142 -10.42 -20.88 6.92
C PRO A 142 -10.85 -22.17 6.20
N GLU A 143 -12.13 -22.52 6.31
CA GLU A 143 -12.69 -23.72 5.67
C GLU A 143 -12.89 -23.52 4.17
N LEU A 144 -13.20 -22.28 3.74
CA LEU A 144 -13.27 -21.92 2.34
C LEU A 144 -11.85 -21.89 1.76
N GLU A 145 -10.90 -21.31 2.50
CA GLU A 145 -9.49 -21.32 2.11
C GLU A 145 -8.98 -22.74 1.87
N LYS A 146 -9.23 -23.67 2.80
CA LYS A 146 -8.86 -25.09 2.65
C LYS A 146 -9.43 -25.69 1.37
N LEU A 147 -10.70 -25.42 1.05
CA LEU A 147 -11.33 -25.93 -0.17
C LEU A 147 -10.68 -25.32 -1.42
N VAL A 148 -10.47 -24.01 -1.46
CA VAL A 148 -9.90 -23.30 -2.61
C VAL A 148 -8.45 -23.75 -2.87
N ARG A 149 -7.66 -23.97 -1.82
CA ARG A 149 -6.30 -24.51 -1.92
C ARG A 149 -6.24 -25.91 -2.55
N THR A 150 -7.34 -26.68 -2.59
CA THR A 150 -7.32 -27.97 -3.28
C THR A 150 -7.12 -27.87 -4.80
N PHE A 151 -7.35 -26.69 -5.40
CA PHE A 151 -7.26 -26.52 -6.86
C PHE A 151 -6.51 -25.26 -7.31
N ALA A 152 -6.41 -24.22 -6.48
CA ALA A 152 -5.85 -22.93 -6.87
C ALA A 152 -4.53 -22.57 -6.19
N ASP A 153 -3.99 -23.43 -5.32
CA ASP A 153 -2.76 -23.16 -4.57
C ASP A 153 -1.60 -22.81 -5.52
N GLY A 154 -1.01 -21.62 -5.34
CA GLY A 154 0.06 -21.09 -6.19
C GLY A 154 -0.37 -20.55 -7.57
N LYS A 155 -1.65 -20.63 -7.94
CA LYS A 155 -2.17 -20.03 -9.19
C LYS A 155 -2.73 -18.63 -8.98
N THR A 156 -3.27 -18.39 -7.80
CA THR A 156 -3.80 -17.11 -7.34
C THR A 156 -3.50 -16.98 -5.85
N TYR A 157 -3.53 -15.75 -5.35
CA TYR A 157 -3.38 -15.47 -3.95
C TYR A 157 -4.71 -15.70 -3.21
N ILE A 158 -4.72 -16.63 -2.24
CA ILE A 158 -5.94 -17.19 -1.64
C ILE A 158 -6.13 -16.77 -0.17
N GLY A 159 -5.04 -16.72 0.61
CA GLY A 159 -5.12 -16.53 2.07
C GLY A 159 -4.70 -15.15 2.55
N VAL A 160 -4.66 -14.97 3.87
CA VAL A 160 -3.91 -13.87 4.48
C VAL A 160 -2.43 -14.20 4.32
N GLY A 161 -1.72 -13.50 3.42
CA GLY A 161 -0.29 -13.70 3.16
C GLY A 161 0.59 -13.32 4.34
N ALA A 162 1.86 -13.01 4.08
CA ALA A 162 2.79 -12.67 5.15
C ALA A 162 2.29 -11.45 5.94
N TRP A 163 1.74 -11.68 7.13
CA TRP A 163 1.01 -10.70 7.92
C TRP A 163 1.22 -10.95 9.41
N ASN A 164 1.44 -9.90 10.20
CA ASN A 164 1.62 -9.96 11.65
C ASN A 164 2.69 -10.99 12.11
N GLY A 165 3.83 -11.04 11.41
CA GLY A 165 4.90 -12.00 11.69
C GLY A 165 4.64 -13.44 11.22
N SER A 166 3.49 -13.70 10.59
CA SER A 166 3.29 -14.92 9.82
C SER A 166 4.10 -14.84 8.52
N PRO A 167 4.85 -15.89 8.14
CA PRO A 167 5.53 -15.94 6.84
C PRO A 167 4.55 -16.01 5.66
N GLY A 168 3.25 -16.15 5.92
CA GLY A 168 2.23 -16.38 4.90
C GLY A 168 2.36 -17.77 4.28
N ASN A 169 1.55 -18.04 3.26
CA ASN A 169 1.70 -19.24 2.45
C ASN A 169 2.78 -19.01 1.38
N ALA A 170 3.74 -19.94 1.28
CA ALA A 170 4.86 -19.81 0.34
C ALA A 170 4.42 -19.82 -1.14
N ASN A 171 3.34 -20.54 -1.47
CA ASN A 171 2.79 -20.61 -2.82
C ASN A 171 2.07 -19.30 -3.19
N ASP A 172 1.38 -18.68 -2.23
CA ASP A 172 0.81 -17.34 -2.40
C ASP A 172 1.93 -16.32 -2.67
N ASN A 173 3.01 -16.34 -1.86
CA ASN A 173 4.15 -15.42 -2.02
C ASN A 173 4.92 -15.62 -3.34
N ALA A 174 5.00 -16.84 -3.85
CA ALA A 174 5.68 -17.14 -5.12
C ALA A 174 4.97 -16.50 -6.31
N GLN A 175 3.63 -16.40 -6.25
CA GLN A 175 2.86 -15.70 -7.26
C GLN A 175 3.21 -14.21 -7.26
N SER A 176 3.41 -13.57 -6.09
CA SER A 176 3.63 -12.12 -5.94
C SER A 176 4.99 -11.60 -6.44
N SER A 177 5.67 -12.31 -7.35
CA SER A 177 6.94 -11.85 -7.93
C SER A 177 6.77 -10.64 -8.87
N ALA A 178 7.71 -9.70 -8.84
CA ALA A 178 7.68 -8.53 -9.72
C ALA A 178 8.02 -8.89 -11.17
N ALA A 179 7.30 -8.31 -12.12
CA ALA A 179 7.54 -8.41 -13.57
C ALA A 179 8.36 -7.21 -14.07
N HIS A 180 8.74 -7.15 -15.34
CA HIS A 180 9.54 -6.03 -15.87
C HIS A 180 8.85 -4.68 -15.67
N GLY A 181 9.57 -3.59 -15.47
CA GLY A 181 8.93 -2.26 -15.41
C GLY A 181 8.38 -1.79 -16.74
N ASN A 182 7.47 -0.81 -16.68
CA ASN A 182 7.15 0.06 -17.80
C ASN A 182 6.46 -0.66 -18.98
N LYS A 183 5.50 -1.55 -18.70
CA LYS A 183 4.63 -2.14 -19.73
C LYS A 183 3.17 -1.84 -19.46
N ASP A 184 2.33 -1.95 -20.48
CA ASP A 184 0.89 -2.02 -20.26
C ASP A 184 0.54 -3.34 -19.58
N ILE A 185 -0.49 -3.33 -18.75
CA ILE A 185 -1.03 -4.53 -18.10
C ILE A 185 -2.34 -4.91 -18.78
N LEU A 186 -2.49 -6.18 -19.13
CA LEU A 186 -3.76 -6.77 -19.56
C LEU A 186 -4.37 -7.54 -18.41
N ILE A 187 -5.57 -7.15 -18.01
CA ILE A 187 -6.48 -7.91 -17.16
C ILE A 187 -7.53 -8.53 -18.08
N THR A 188 -7.72 -9.84 -17.97
CA THR A 188 -8.79 -10.56 -18.68
C THR A 188 -9.78 -11.08 -17.66
N TYR A 189 -11.05 -10.75 -17.84
CA TYR A 189 -12.15 -11.26 -17.04
C TYR A 189 -13.10 -12.10 -17.91
N SER A 190 -13.62 -13.20 -17.36
CA SER A 190 -14.60 -14.05 -18.02
C SER A 190 -15.35 -14.91 -17.01
N ASP A 191 -16.64 -15.14 -17.22
CA ASP A 191 -17.40 -16.18 -16.51
C ASP A 191 -17.04 -17.58 -17.00
N GLY A 192 -16.51 -17.67 -18.22
CA GLY A 192 -16.00 -18.89 -18.86
C GLY A 192 -14.49 -18.98 -18.72
N ASP A 193 -13.77 -18.95 -19.83
CA ASP A 193 -12.30 -18.98 -19.83
C ASP A 193 -11.71 -17.56 -19.86
N ALA A 194 -11.01 -17.18 -18.80
CA ALA A 194 -10.31 -15.89 -18.68
C ALA A 194 -8.87 -15.94 -19.20
N SER A 195 -8.50 -16.95 -20.00
CA SER A 195 -7.23 -16.96 -20.71
C SER A 195 -7.13 -15.73 -21.62
N PRO A 196 -6.01 -15.00 -21.59
CA PRO A 196 -5.83 -13.84 -22.45
C PRO A 196 -5.82 -14.27 -23.92
N ASP A 197 -6.51 -13.51 -24.75
CA ASP A 197 -6.43 -13.70 -26.20
C ASP A 197 -5.00 -13.42 -26.67
N HIS A 198 -4.53 -14.15 -27.69
CA HIS A 198 -3.17 -13.97 -28.19
C HIS A 198 -3.02 -12.55 -28.78
N PRO A 199 -2.13 -11.69 -28.26
CA PRO A 199 -1.97 -10.35 -28.83
C PRO A 199 -1.10 -10.43 -30.10
N GLU A 200 -1.64 -9.98 -31.24
CA GLU A 200 -0.81 -9.53 -32.35
C GLU A 200 0.07 -8.36 -31.89
N GLN A 201 1.36 -8.43 -32.23
CA GLN A 201 2.38 -7.45 -31.83
C GLN A 201 2.16 -6.10 -32.52
N HIS A 202 1.57 -5.13 -31.83
CA HIS A 202 1.68 -3.73 -32.25
C HIS A 202 2.90 -3.07 -31.56
N LYS A 203 3.94 -2.82 -32.35
CA LYS A 203 5.12 -2.03 -31.97
C LYS A 203 4.78 -0.54 -32.06
N GLU A 204 4.95 0.21 -30.97
CA GLU A 204 4.99 1.68 -31.01
C GLU A 204 6.37 2.20 -30.56
N ASN A 205 6.92 3.10 -31.37
CA ASN A 205 8.25 3.69 -31.26
C ASN A 205 8.28 4.82 -30.21
N ARG A 206 9.33 4.85 -29.38
CA ARG A 206 9.68 5.97 -28.48
C ARG A 206 10.29 7.14 -29.27
N ALA A 207 9.96 8.37 -28.86
CA ALA A 207 10.81 9.55 -29.08
C ALA A 207 10.91 10.36 -27.77
N ALA A 208 12.14 10.71 -27.40
CA ALA A 208 12.50 11.46 -26.20
C ALA A 208 12.57 12.97 -26.47
N GLY A 209 12.30 13.79 -25.44
CA GLY A 209 12.55 15.23 -25.47
C GLY A 209 12.86 15.74 -24.06
N VAL A 210 14.08 16.22 -23.87
CA VAL A 210 14.61 16.90 -22.67
C VAL A 210 14.41 18.40 -22.82
N GLN A 211 14.08 19.13 -21.73
CA GLN A 211 14.51 20.52 -21.54
C GLN A 211 14.46 20.98 -20.08
N ALA A 212 15.35 21.91 -19.74
CA ALA A 212 15.76 22.32 -18.39
C ALA A 212 15.57 23.83 -18.13
N ALA A 213 15.79 24.23 -16.85
CA ALA A 213 15.99 25.59 -16.30
C ALA A 213 14.71 26.41 -16.00
N ASN A 214 14.59 27.27 -14.98
CA ASN A 214 15.54 28.11 -14.23
C ASN A 214 15.01 28.53 -12.82
N VAL A 215 15.91 29.09 -11.99
CA VAL A 215 15.77 29.49 -10.57
C VAL A 215 15.66 31.02 -10.42
N HIS A 216 14.92 31.55 -9.44
CA HIS A 216 15.21 32.87 -8.81
C HIS A 216 14.70 32.98 -7.34
N PRO A 217 15.32 33.84 -6.48
CA PRO A 217 15.20 33.83 -5.01
C PRO A 217 14.37 35.00 -4.44
N ALA A 218 13.91 34.92 -3.18
CA ALA A 218 13.95 36.03 -2.20
C ALA A 218 13.36 35.69 -0.79
N THR A 219 14.16 36.08 0.21
CA THR A 219 13.88 36.65 1.55
C THR A 219 13.07 35.95 2.65
N VAL A 220 13.71 35.96 3.83
CA VAL A 220 13.36 35.38 5.12
C VAL A 220 12.66 36.45 5.99
N ALA A 221 11.59 36.08 6.69
CA ALA A 221 11.04 36.85 7.80
C ALA A 221 10.81 35.92 9.00
N ASN A 222 11.42 36.26 10.13
CA ASN A 222 11.18 35.63 11.43
C ASN A 222 9.79 36.01 11.94
N VAL A 223 8.96 35.02 12.31
CA VAL A 223 7.78 35.26 13.14
C VAL A 223 7.61 34.11 14.13
N ALA A 224 7.41 34.48 15.40
CA ALA A 224 7.10 33.61 16.52
C ALA A 224 5.89 32.70 16.24
N ALA A 225 5.87 31.52 16.85
CA ALA A 225 4.84 30.49 16.70
C ALA A 225 3.44 31.04 17.03
N THR A 226 2.72 31.52 16.02
CA THR A 226 1.29 31.76 16.09
C THR A 226 0.58 30.42 16.13
N GLN A 227 -0.21 30.22 17.18
CA GLN A 227 -1.08 29.08 17.41
C GLN A 227 -2.08 28.98 16.24
N SER A 228 -1.74 28.14 15.24
CA SER A 228 -2.58 27.93 14.07
C SER A 228 -3.79 27.09 14.47
N HIS A 229 -5.00 27.67 14.37
CA HIS A 229 -6.27 26.96 14.55
C HIS A 229 -6.67 26.10 13.33
N LYS A 230 -5.77 25.91 12.35
CA LYS A 230 -6.10 25.18 11.10
C LYS A 230 -5.60 23.74 11.18
N PRO A 231 -6.40 22.75 10.72
CA PRO A 231 -5.96 21.37 10.66
C PRO A 231 -4.64 21.19 9.91
N GLY A 232 -3.78 20.30 10.40
CA GLY A 232 -2.48 20.02 9.78
C GLY A 232 -1.33 19.87 10.77
N ILE A 233 -0.11 20.14 10.31
CA ILE A 233 1.12 19.92 11.10
C ILE A 233 1.89 21.23 11.28
N VAL A 234 2.25 21.56 12.52
CA VAL A 234 3.31 22.55 12.79
C VAL A 234 4.64 21.80 12.74
N LEU A 235 5.38 21.95 11.66
CA LEU A 235 6.63 21.22 11.41
C LEU A 235 7.84 22.10 11.72
N THR A 236 8.74 21.60 12.56
CA THR A 236 10.01 22.24 12.90
C THR A 236 11.20 21.39 12.43
N ASN A 237 12.14 22.03 11.74
CA ASN A 237 13.46 21.46 11.49
C ASN A 237 14.38 21.77 12.67
N LYS A 238 14.61 20.80 13.55
CA LYS A 238 15.55 20.94 14.68
C LYS A 238 16.99 20.55 14.31
N SER A 239 17.24 20.14 13.07
CA SER A 239 18.60 19.83 12.60
C SER A 239 19.42 21.10 12.40
N ASN A 240 20.74 20.92 12.30
CA ASN A 240 21.70 22.00 12.06
C ASN A 240 21.85 22.38 10.57
N LYS A 241 21.03 21.79 9.67
CA LYS A 241 21.08 22.03 8.23
C LYS A 241 19.69 22.20 7.64
N GLU A 242 19.61 22.77 6.45
CA GLU A 242 18.37 22.79 5.70
C GLU A 242 17.94 21.36 5.34
N CYS A 243 16.65 21.07 5.53
CA CYS A 243 16.06 19.77 5.21
C CYS A 243 14.80 19.96 4.37
N THR A 244 14.56 19.02 3.45
CA THR A 244 13.28 18.90 2.75
C THR A 244 12.49 17.75 3.38
N TYR A 245 11.25 18.03 3.76
CA TYR A 245 10.34 17.07 4.35
C TYR A 245 9.23 16.74 3.37
N PHE A 246 8.93 15.46 3.24
CA PHE A 246 7.97 14.94 2.28
C PHE A 246 6.79 14.34 3.04
N PHE A 247 5.58 14.75 2.66
CA PHE A 247 4.33 14.24 3.19
C PHE A 247 3.77 13.20 2.24
N TYR A 248 3.35 12.06 2.79
CA TYR A 248 2.77 10.96 2.03
C TYR A 248 1.39 10.69 2.60
N ASP A 249 0.37 10.75 1.75
CA ASP A 249 -0.96 10.21 2.08
C ASP A 249 -0.93 8.69 1.86
N ASN A 250 -1.63 7.94 2.69
CA ASN A 250 -1.70 6.48 2.54
C ASN A 250 -2.41 6.10 1.23
N TYR A 251 -2.00 5.00 0.63
CA TYR A 251 -2.70 4.42 -0.52
C TYR A 251 -4.12 3.97 -0.16
N TRP A 252 -4.30 3.43 1.05
CA TRP A 252 -5.58 3.04 1.60
C TRP A 252 -5.55 3.09 3.13
N ASN A 253 -6.72 3.23 3.75
CA ASN A 253 -6.89 3.34 5.20
C ASN A 253 -7.96 2.36 5.67
N GLY A 254 -7.56 1.32 6.42
CA GLY A 254 -8.45 0.30 6.99
C GLY A 254 -8.74 0.52 8.47
N ASN A 255 -9.54 -0.39 9.06
CA ASN A 255 -9.78 -0.42 10.51
C ASN A 255 -8.58 -1.02 11.24
N GLY A 256 -7.57 -0.18 11.52
CA GLY A 256 -6.36 -0.56 12.25
C GLY A 256 -5.17 -0.97 11.36
N THR A 257 -5.29 -0.78 10.04
CA THR A 257 -4.22 -1.06 9.07
C THR A 257 -4.19 0.06 8.02
N ALA A 258 -3.04 0.31 7.42
CA ALA A 258 -2.90 1.30 6.35
C ALA A 258 -1.89 0.85 5.30
N GLY A 259 -2.18 1.17 4.04
CA GLY A 259 -1.25 0.99 2.93
C GLY A 259 -0.33 2.19 2.84
N ALA A 260 0.81 2.16 3.54
CA ALA A 260 1.76 3.26 3.48
C ALA A 260 2.26 3.49 2.04
N ASN A 261 2.32 4.75 1.63
CA ASN A 261 2.80 5.15 0.30
C ASN A 261 4.26 5.60 0.37
N PHE A 262 5.19 4.99 -0.36
CA PHE A 262 6.64 5.18 -0.14
C PHE A 262 7.32 6.13 -1.13
N ASP A 263 6.66 6.43 -2.24
CA ASP A 263 7.29 6.94 -3.45
C ASP A 263 6.52 8.11 -4.08
N LYS A 264 5.25 8.32 -3.69
CA LYS A 264 4.45 9.47 -4.13
C LYS A 264 4.21 10.47 -3.00
N PRO A 265 5.15 11.39 -2.75
CA PRO A 265 4.89 12.46 -1.82
C PRO A 265 3.74 13.34 -2.35
N LEU A 266 2.74 13.57 -1.52
CA LEU A 266 1.64 14.50 -1.78
C LEU A 266 2.16 15.93 -1.91
N LYS A 267 3.09 16.31 -1.03
CA LYS A 267 3.72 17.63 -1.00
C LYS A 267 5.05 17.56 -0.28
N ASN A 268 5.87 18.59 -0.44
CA ASN A 268 7.08 18.75 0.33
C ASN A 268 7.24 20.17 0.86
N VAL A 269 8.05 20.31 1.91
CA VAL A 269 8.38 21.57 2.55
C VAL A 269 9.86 21.61 2.81
N LYS A 270 10.53 22.66 2.35
CA LYS A 270 11.93 22.91 2.62
C LYS A 270 12.06 23.88 3.79
N LEU A 271 12.81 23.50 4.81
CA LEU A 271 12.99 24.30 6.03
C LEU A 271 14.47 24.47 6.32
N ALA A 272 14.89 25.73 6.53
CA ALA A 272 16.20 26.04 7.08
C ALA A 272 16.38 25.42 8.47
N ALA A 273 17.62 25.31 8.93
CA ALA A 273 17.94 24.88 10.29
C ALA A 273 17.20 25.75 11.32
N GLY A 274 16.52 25.11 12.28
CA GLY A 274 15.73 25.79 13.31
C GLY A 274 14.39 26.37 12.83
N ALA A 275 14.08 26.36 11.54
CA ALA A 275 12.86 26.95 11.01
C ALA A 275 11.63 26.10 11.31
N GLN A 276 10.48 26.78 11.45
CA GLN A 276 9.17 26.19 11.71
C GLN A 276 8.17 26.70 10.66
N THR A 277 7.24 25.86 10.25
CA THR A 277 6.09 26.29 9.44
C THR A 277 4.82 25.50 9.78
N HIS A 278 3.66 26.06 9.47
CA HIS A 278 2.40 25.31 9.46
C HIS A 278 2.14 24.73 8.07
N VAL A 279 1.89 23.43 8.03
CA VAL A 279 1.54 22.68 6.83
C VAL A 279 0.06 22.32 6.91
N PRO A 280 -0.82 23.05 6.21
CA PRO A 280 -2.24 22.74 6.21
C PRO A 280 -2.49 21.40 5.53
N LEU A 281 -3.34 20.57 6.13
CA LEU A 281 -3.77 19.29 5.60
C LEU A 281 -5.29 19.14 5.73
N PRO A 282 -5.96 18.47 4.78
CA PRO A 282 -7.39 18.21 4.91
C PRO A 282 -7.64 17.26 6.09
N THR A 283 -8.81 17.36 6.71
CA THR A 283 -9.22 16.47 7.81
C THR A 283 -9.29 15.00 7.40
N SER A 284 -9.44 14.72 6.10
CA SER A 284 -9.38 13.38 5.53
C SER A 284 -7.97 12.79 5.42
N PHE A 285 -6.91 13.59 5.62
CA PHE A 285 -5.53 13.13 5.44
C PHE A 285 -5.17 12.08 6.50
N LYS A 286 -4.59 10.96 6.03
CA LYS A 286 -4.06 9.90 6.87
C LYS A 286 -2.76 9.38 6.25
N GLY A 287 -1.65 9.60 6.92
CA GLY A 287 -0.36 9.26 6.35
C GLY A 287 0.77 9.73 7.24
N ARG A 288 1.80 10.33 6.65
CA ARG A 288 3.02 10.64 7.39
C ARG A 288 3.84 11.77 6.79
N VAL A 289 4.85 12.20 7.55
CA VAL A 289 5.97 13.03 7.07
C VAL A 289 7.30 12.34 7.36
N GLN A 290 8.28 12.51 6.47
CA GLN A 290 9.67 12.06 6.65
C GLN A 290 10.68 13.06 6.08
N ARG A 291 11.95 12.93 6.49
CA ARG A 291 13.08 13.71 5.97
C ARG A 291 13.60 13.08 4.66
N GLY A 292 13.67 13.89 3.62
CA GLY A 292 14.03 13.40 2.29
C GLY A 292 13.01 12.40 1.75
N LYS A 293 13.24 11.92 0.53
CA LYS A 293 12.35 10.96 -0.13
C LYS A 293 12.80 9.50 0.04
N ASP A 294 14.06 9.29 0.38
CA ASP A 294 14.67 7.97 0.37
C ASP A 294 14.57 7.27 1.72
N LEU A 295 14.42 5.96 1.69
CA LEU A 295 14.54 5.07 2.83
C LEU A 295 16.00 4.60 3.01
N PRO A 296 16.40 4.14 4.21
CA PRO A 296 15.61 4.12 5.44
C PRO A 296 15.39 5.52 6.03
N ALA A 297 14.24 5.76 6.67
CA ALA A 297 13.88 7.07 7.21
C ALA A 297 12.97 6.97 8.44
N THR A 298 13.12 7.92 9.37
CA THR A 298 12.19 8.07 10.50
C THR A 298 10.86 8.63 10.01
N TRP A 299 9.77 8.00 10.41
CA TRP A 299 8.42 8.41 10.07
C TRP A 299 7.73 9.05 11.26
N VAL A 300 6.95 10.09 10.97
CA VAL A 300 5.95 10.63 11.89
C VAL A 300 4.61 10.40 11.24
N GLU A 301 3.84 9.47 11.78
CA GLU A 301 2.57 8.99 11.23
C GLU A 301 1.42 9.72 11.92
N PHE A 302 0.37 10.07 11.16
CA PHE A 302 -0.79 10.76 11.71
C PHE A 302 -2.02 10.69 10.79
N GLN A 303 -3.19 10.79 11.42
CA GLN A 303 -4.45 11.13 10.79
C GLN A 303 -4.96 12.45 11.36
N ILE A 304 -5.48 13.34 10.49
CA ILE A 304 -5.88 14.69 10.89
C ILE A 304 -7.26 14.71 11.57
N SER A 305 -8.13 13.74 11.27
CA SER A 305 -9.38 13.52 11.98
C SER A 305 -9.70 12.03 12.05
N ALA A 306 -9.63 11.45 13.24
CA ALA A 306 -10.08 10.10 13.50
C ALA A 306 -11.62 10.00 13.38
N SER A 307 -12.13 8.82 13.03
CA SER A 307 -13.58 8.62 12.86
C SER A 307 -14.34 8.49 14.19
N ASN A 308 -13.65 8.09 15.25
CA ASN A 308 -14.24 7.79 16.56
C ASN A 308 -14.38 9.02 17.46
N ASP A 309 -13.40 9.93 17.47
CA ASP A 309 -13.41 11.11 18.36
C ASP A 309 -13.17 12.45 17.62
N HIS A 310 -12.97 12.39 16.30
CA HIS A 310 -12.71 13.55 15.45
C HIS A 310 -11.49 14.40 15.85
N ALA A 311 -10.55 13.82 16.60
CA ALA A 311 -9.26 14.43 16.90
C ALA A 311 -8.18 14.02 15.88
N ALA A 312 -7.09 14.78 15.80
CA ALA A 312 -5.88 14.30 15.15
C ALA A 312 -5.18 13.30 16.06
N HIS A 313 -4.66 12.22 15.49
CA HIS A 313 -3.85 11.21 16.19
C HIS A 313 -2.55 11.00 15.43
N GLY A 314 -1.45 10.79 16.14
CA GLY A 314 -0.21 10.39 15.50
C GLY A 314 0.85 9.89 16.47
N ASP A 315 1.92 9.37 15.90
CA ASP A 315 2.99 8.66 16.58
C ASP A 315 4.29 8.72 15.75
N ILE A 316 5.35 8.11 16.29
CA ILE A 316 6.63 7.95 15.61
C ILE A 316 6.79 6.50 15.19
N SER A 317 7.25 6.26 13.97
CA SER A 317 7.53 4.92 13.45
C SER A 317 8.93 4.82 12.89
N LEU A 318 9.62 3.75 13.30
CA LEU A 318 10.97 3.37 12.88
C LEU A 318 10.95 2.08 12.05
N GLU A 319 9.75 1.61 11.69
CA GLU A 319 9.53 0.35 10.96
C GLU A 319 10.27 0.33 9.61
N GLN A 320 10.38 1.50 8.99
CA GLN A 320 11.05 1.71 7.71
C GLN A 320 12.47 2.27 7.86
N GLY A 321 13.01 2.20 9.09
CA GLY A 321 14.33 2.63 9.49
C GLY A 321 14.33 3.91 10.29
N CYS A 322 15.53 4.43 10.58
CA CYS A 322 15.69 5.65 11.36
C CYS A 322 16.89 6.45 10.87
N ASP A 323 16.63 7.68 10.41
CA ASP A 323 17.64 8.62 9.90
C ASP A 323 17.76 9.90 10.76
N GLY A 324 17.19 9.85 11.96
CA GLY A 324 17.22 10.94 12.93
C GLY A 324 16.09 10.84 13.94
N ALA A 325 16.20 11.61 15.03
CA ALA A 325 15.18 11.62 16.05
C ALA A 325 13.96 12.45 15.62
N ALA A 326 12.79 12.13 16.18
CA ALA A 326 11.55 12.85 15.92
C ALA A 326 10.66 12.86 17.16
N THR A 327 9.89 13.94 17.31
CA THR A 327 8.81 14.01 18.32
C THR A 327 7.53 14.55 17.73
N ILE A 328 6.41 14.15 18.32
CA ILE A 328 5.07 14.61 17.99
C ILE A 328 4.36 15.07 19.27
N ALA A 329 3.61 16.18 19.20
CA ALA A 329 2.92 16.78 20.34
C ALA A 329 1.54 17.33 19.96
N SER A 330 0.63 17.36 20.92
CA SER A 330 -0.67 18.01 20.78
C SER A 330 -0.54 19.53 20.78
N THR A 331 -1.47 20.21 20.12
CA THR A 331 -1.50 21.68 20.04
C THR A 331 -2.77 22.29 20.64
N ASP A 332 -3.64 21.45 21.17
CA ASP A 332 -4.93 21.80 21.79
C ASP A 332 -4.83 22.16 23.29
N GLY A 333 -3.61 22.27 23.83
CA GLY A 333 -3.37 22.56 25.24
C GLY A 333 -3.41 21.34 26.16
N SER A 334 -3.63 20.13 25.63
CA SER A 334 -3.58 18.88 26.43
C SER A 334 -2.16 18.47 26.85
N ASN A 335 -1.13 19.11 26.30
CA ASN A 335 0.29 18.87 26.60
C ASN A 335 0.74 17.41 26.43
N ARG A 336 0.12 16.69 25.50
CA ARG A 336 0.52 15.32 25.14
C ARG A 336 1.72 15.37 24.20
N LYS A 337 2.71 14.51 24.42
CA LYS A 337 3.91 14.42 23.59
C LYS A 337 4.47 13.01 23.60
N ASN A 338 4.95 12.54 22.46
CA ASN A 338 5.72 11.30 22.35
C ASN A 338 6.90 11.44 21.36
N GLY A 339 7.72 10.38 21.27
CA GLY A 339 8.94 10.34 20.47
C GLY A 339 10.22 10.44 21.30
N PHE A 340 11.32 10.74 20.63
CA PHE A 340 12.67 10.82 21.21
C PHE A 340 13.50 11.93 20.54
N THR A 341 14.55 12.39 21.21
CA THR A 341 15.34 13.56 20.78
C THR A 341 16.85 13.30 20.69
N HIS A 342 17.31 12.13 21.16
CA HIS A 342 18.73 11.79 21.16
C HIS A 342 19.14 11.17 19.83
N ASP A 343 20.38 11.42 19.40
CA ASP A 343 20.93 10.84 18.17
C ASP A 343 21.21 9.34 18.37
N VAL A 344 20.36 8.50 17.78
CA VAL A 344 20.49 7.04 17.80
C VAL A 344 21.31 6.50 16.63
N VAL A 345 21.61 7.31 15.62
CA VAL A 345 22.29 6.84 14.40
C VAL A 345 23.81 6.82 14.61
N LYS A 346 24.34 7.80 15.36
CA LYS A 346 25.78 7.98 15.59
C LYS A 346 26.44 6.76 16.23
N ASP A 347 25.85 6.22 17.29
CA ASP A 347 26.44 5.15 18.11
C ASP A 347 25.83 3.77 17.79
N ALA A 348 25.05 3.67 16.71
CA ALA A 348 24.45 2.41 16.29
C ALA A 348 25.50 1.37 15.87
N PRO A 349 25.35 0.09 16.24
CA PRO A 349 26.20 -0.99 15.75
C PRO A 349 26.18 -1.06 14.23
N ALA A 350 27.32 -1.41 13.61
CA ALA A 350 27.43 -1.51 12.15
C ALA A 350 26.37 -2.46 11.54
N ALA A 351 26.08 -3.58 12.22
CA ALA A 351 25.07 -4.55 11.79
C ALA A 351 23.63 -4.00 11.79
N ALA A 352 23.35 -2.97 12.60
CA ALA A 352 22.05 -2.29 12.66
C ALA A 352 21.89 -1.22 11.58
N CYS A 353 22.98 -0.85 10.89
CA CYS A 353 23.01 0.28 9.98
C CYS A 353 22.91 -0.14 8.51
N SER A 354 22.40 0.78 7.71
CA SER A 354 22.46 0.75 6.24
C SER A 354 22.79 2.14 5.71
N LYS A 355 23.01 2.23 4.40
CA LYS A 355 23.19 3.51 3.71
C LYS A 355 21.93 3.85 2.94
N LYS A 356 21.51 5.10 3.03
CA LYS A 356 20.53 5.69 2.11
C LYS A 356 21.16 5.79 0.70
N PRO A 357 20.35 5.95 -0.36
CA PRO A 357 20.83 6.15 -1.72
C PRO A 357 21.83 7.32 -1.89
N ASP A 358 21.70 8.36 -1.08
CA ASP A 358 22.64 9.50 -1.04
C ASP A 358 23.96 9.20 -0.30
N GLY A 359 24.13 7.96 0.17
CA GLY A 359 25.30 7.49 0.90
C GLY A 359 25.28 7.80 2.40
N SER A 360 24.30 8.56 2.88
CA SER A 360 24.17 8.87 4.31
C SER A 360 23.83 7.62 5.12
N ARG A 361 24.29 7.59 6.38
CA ARG A 361 24.07 6.47 7.30
C ARG A 361 22.70 6.60 7.95
N ALA A 362 21.99 5.48 8.02
CA ALA A 362 20.73 5.34 8.76
C ALA A 362 20.72 3.98 9.47
N LEU A 363 19.81 3.81 10.43
CA LEU A 363 19.44 2.50 10.94
C LEU A 363 18.53 1.80 9.93
N SER A 364 18.79 0.51 9.72
CA SER A 364 18.03 -0.33 8.81
C SER A 364 16.58 -0.51 9.24
N THR A 365 15.73 -0.88 8.29
CA THR A 365 14.34 -1.22 8.54
C THR A 365 14.21 -2.37 9.55
N THR A 366 13.23 -2.24 10.44
CA THR A 366 12.95 -3.20 11.50
C THR A 366 11.78 -4.12 11.17
N MET A 367 10.86 -3.71 10.28
CA MET A 367 9.80 -4.60 9.75
C MET A 367 10.17 -5.21 8.40
N GLY A 368 11.33 -4.85 7.88
CA GLY A 368 11.65 -5.09 6.50
C GLY A 368 10.96 -4.06 5.61
N ASN A 369 11.51 -3.93 4.42
CA ASN A 369 10.88 -3.24 3.32
C ASN A 369 10.97 -4.15 2.09
N TRP A 370 10.38 -3.71 1.00
CA TRP A 370 10.39 -4.45 -0.26
C TRP A 370 11.81 -4.90 -0.70
N MET A 371 12.88 -4.19 -0.31
CA MET A 371 14.26 -4.54 -0.68
C MET A 371 14.97 -5.52 0.27
N SER A 372 14.46 -5.73 1.50
CA SER A 372 15.12 -6.56 2.50
C SER A 372 14.21 -6.88 3.69
N GLY A 373 14.35 -8.08 4.25
CA GLY A 373 13.63 -8.47 5.47
C GLY A 373 14.04 -7.67 6.72
N PRO A 374 13.34 -7.89 7.86
CA PRO A 374 13.63 -7.26 9.15
C PRO A 374 15.11 -7.33 9.55
N ASN A 375 15.70 -6.21 9.96
CA ASN A 375 17.05 -6.21 10.52
C ASN A 375 17.00 -6.42 12.05
N LYS A 376 17.38 -7.62 12.50
CA LYS A 376 17.37 -8.00 13.92
C LYS A 376 18.26 -7.09 14.79
N ALA A 377 19.44 -6.70 14.31
CA ALA A 377 20.34 -5.83 15.07
C ALA A 377 19.75 -4.41 15.25
N ALA A 378 19.04 -3.89 14.24
CA ALA A 378 18.31 -2.63 14.33
C ALA A 378 17.15 -2.72 15.33
N ILE A 379 16.36 -3.81 15.28
CA ILE A 379 15.26 -4.06 16.23
C ILE A 379 15.79 -4.07 17.67
N GLU A 380 16.83 -4.86 17.96
CA GLU A 380 17.40 -4.98 19.30
C GLU A 380 17.98 -3.66 19.81
N TYR A 381 18.72 -2.95 18.94
CA TYR A 381 19.30 -1.66 19.27
C TYR A 381 18.24 -0.60 19.57
N LEU A 382 17.26 -0.43 18.68
CA LEU A 382 16.19 0.56 18.83
C LEU A 382 15.30 0.27 20.04
N ASN A 383 15.03 -1.01 20.33
CA ASN A 383 14.29 -1.38 21.55
C ASN A 383 15.05 -0.98 22.82
N LYS A 384 16.37 -1.09 22.81
CA LYS A 384 17.22 -0.71 23.94
C LYS A 384 17.30 0.81 24.13
N VAL A 385 17.46 1.58 23.06
CA VAL A 385 17.78 3.02 23.16
C VAL A 385 16.57 3.95 23.03
N VAL A 386 15.54 3.54 22.27
CA VAL A 386 14.28 4.29 22.10
C VAL A 386 13.15 3.64 22.91
N GLY A 387 12.92 2.34 22.67
CA GLY A 387 11.85 1.56 23.26
C GLY A 387 10.49 1.76 22.58
N GLN A 388 9.73 0.66 22.45
CA GLN A 388 8.45 0.60 21.72
C GLN A 388 7.41 1.63 22.19
N LYS A 389 7.43 2.04 23.47
CA LYS A 389 6.52 3.09 23.97
C LYS A 389 6.71 4.44 23.30
N LYS A 390 7.92 4.73 22.82
CA LYS A 390 8.30 6.02 22.24
C LYS A 390 8.18 6.05 20.71
N ALA A 391 8.28 4.91 20.07
CA ALA A 391 8.12 4.77 18.63
C ALA A 391 7.80 3.32 18.26
N TYR A 392 7.07 3.10 17.17
CA TYR A 392 6.90 1.78 16.58
C TYR A 392 8.25 1.26 16.08
N ILE A 393 8.74 0.18 16.69
CA ILE A 393 9.98 -0.48 16.27
C ILE A 393 9.63 -1.75 15.52
N VAL A 394 8.71 -2.56 16.04
CA VAL A 394 8.09 -3.68 15.32
C VAL A 394 6.58 -3.49 15.32
N GLY A 395 5.90 -3.99 14.28
CA GLY A 395 4.46 -3.81 14.09
C GLY A 395 3.61 -4.34 15.22
N GLY A 396 2.37 -3.86 15.29
CA GLY A 396 1.37 -4.22 16.30
C GLY A 396 0.99 -3.06 17.21
N SER A 397 0.71 -3.35 18.49
CA SER A 397 0.36 -2.37 19.52
C SER A 397 1.53 -2.13 20.48
N GLY A 398 1.73 -0.90 20.97
CA GLY A 398 2.72 -0.66 22.03
C GLY A 398 3.33 0.74 22.10
N THR A 399 3.08 1.58 21.10
CA THR A 399 3.46 3.01 21.11
C THR A 399 2.32 3.84 21.67
N ASP A 400 2.62 4.80 22.53
CA ASP A 400 1.60 5.75 23.02
C ASP A 400 1.29 6.77 21.91
N ASP A 401 0.04 6.83 21.45
CA ASP A 401 -0.38 7.81 20.46
C ASP A 401 -0.57 9.20 21.08
N VAL A 402 -0.39 10.24 20.27
CA VAL A 402 -0.64 11.63 20.64
C VAL A 402 -1.89 12.11 19.93
N ALA A 403 -2.91 12.44 20.72
CA ALA A 403 -4.16 13.01 20.23
C ALA A 403 -4.23 14.54 20.43
N SER A 404 -4.82 15.26 19.48
CA SER A 404 -5.08 16.71 19.57
C SER A 404 -6.44 17.07 18.99
N LYS A 405 -7.32 17.64 19.82
CA LYS A 405 -8.73 17.94 19.49
C LYS A 405 -8.92 19.07 18.46
N ASN A 406 -7.91 19.89 18.25
CA ASN A 406 -7.95 20.97 17.25
C ASN A 406 -7.49 20.54 15.85
N ASN A 407 -7.36 19.22 15.62
CA ASN A 407 -6.91 18.62 14.37
C ASN A 407 -5.52 19.10 13.91
N CYS A 408 -4.69 19.55 14.85
CA CYS A 408 -3.33 19.99 14.56
C CYS A 408 -2.33 19.35 15.53
N LEU A 409 -1.23 18.83 14.99
CA LEU A 409 -0.11 18.26 15.75
C LEU A 409 1.16 19.07 15.49
N ALA A 410 2.03 19.17 16.48
CA ALA A 410 3.37 19.72 16.34
C ALA A 410 4.38 18.59 16.15
N VAL A 411 5.27 18.73 15.17
CA VAL A 411 6.28 17.74 14.80
C VAL A 411 7.65 18.39 14.78
N ASP A 412 8.58 17.85 15.55
CA ASP A 412 9.98 18.26 15.55
C ASP A 412 10.84 17.13 14.97
N MET A 413 11.67 17.44 13.95
CA MET A 413 12.58 16.49 13.31
C MET A 413 14.04 16.95 13.51
N TYR A 414 14.88 16.11 14.16
CA TYR A 414 16.21 16.48 14.69
C TYR A 414 17.37 16.10 13.79
#